data_AF-A0A7S7P4K6-F1
#
_entry.id   AF-A0A7S7P4K6-F1
#
_cell.length_a   1.000
_cell.length_b   1.000
_cell.length_c   1.000
_cell.angle_alpha   90.00
_cell.angle_beta   90.00
_cell.angle_gamma   90.00
#
_symmetry.space_group_name_H-M   'P 1'
#
loop_
_entity.id
_entity.type
_entity.pdbx_description
1 polymer ?
#
loop_
_entity_poly.entity_id
_entity_poly.type
_entity_poly.pdbx_seq_one_letter_code
_entity_poly.pdbx_strand_id
1 'polypeptide(L)'
;MSYPPDLARAAYRHLEAADHLLGQGRLDVAGYLFGIAAECAVKAMLRDVGIHTLPPKQRREDPYYAHFPELKTQLRDKLTGRRSTALSRFIMDDRFFAHWSTMMRYAHGQEVRPEWVALWHDQAHQIVASIGT
;
A
#
# COMPACT_ATOMS: atom_id res chain seq x y z
N MET A 1 10.55 4.66 -19.59
CA MET A 1 10.46 5.65 -18.49
C MET A 1 11.88 5.99 -18.05
N SER A 2 12.17 7.25 -17.73
CA SER A 2 13.52 7.69 -17.35
C SER A 2 14.01 7.17 -16.01
N TYR A 3 13.13 6.59 -15.19
CA TYR A 3 13.45 6.07 -13.86
C TYR A 3 12.91 4.64 -13.73
N PRO A 4 13.76 3.63 -13.46
CA PRO A 4 13.30 2.27 -13.21
C PRO A 4 12.59 2.21 -11.85
N PRO A 5 11.51 1.40 -11.72
CA PRO A 5 10.78 1.29 -10.47
C PRO A 5 11.55 0.47 -9.43
N ASP A 6 11.81 1.06 -8.27
CA ASP A 6 12.24 0.37 -7.05
C ASP A 6 11.15 0.53 -5.96
N LEU A 7 10.23 -0.42 -5.94
CA LEU A 7 9.06 -0.38 -5.06
C LEU A 7 9.43 -0.55 -3.59
N ALA A 8 10.45 -1.35 -3.28
CA ALA A 8 10.90 -1.53 -1.91
C ALA A 8 11.48 -0.22 -1.36
N ARG A 9 12.41 0.42 -2.09
CA ARG A 9 12.97 1.72 -1.67
C ARG A 9 11.94 2.84 -1.68
N ALA A 10 10.97 2.81 -2.59
CA ALA A 10 9.85 3.73 -2.57
C ALA A 10 9.00 3.57 -1.30
N ALA A 11 8.68 2.34 -0.89
CA ALA A 11 7.97 2.05 0.35
C ALA A 11 8.66 2.67 1.58
N TYR A 12 9.97 2.42 1.76
CA TYR A 12 10.74 2.98 2.87
C TYR A 12 10.76 4.51 2.88
N ARG A 13 11.04 5.14 1.73
CA ARG A 13 11.09 6.61 1.62
C ARG A 13 9.74 7.27 1.86
N HIS A 14 8.64 6.66 1.42
CA HIS A 14 7.30 7.19 1.67
C HIS A 14 6.89 7.02 3.13
N LEU A 15 7.27 5.92 3.78
CA LEU A 15 7.05 5.71 5.21
C LEU A 15 7.79 6.75 6.04
N GLU A 16 9.09 6.96 5.79
CA GLU A 16 9.92 7.96 6.47
C GLU A 16 9.34 9.38 6.32
N ALA A 17 8.93 9.75 5.10
CA ALA A 17 8.30 11.04 4.86
C ALA A 17 6.93 11.19 5.57
N ALA A 18 6.15 10.11 5.63
CA ALA A 18 4.88 10.09 6.35
C ALA A 18 5.08 10.30 7.86
N ASP A 19 6.05 9.61 8.46
CA ASP A 19 6.39 9.75 9.89
C ASP A 19 6.84 11.17 10.21
N HIS A 20 7.68 11.77 9.37
CA HIS A 20 8.12 13.16 9.53
C HIS A 20 6.93 14.14 9.52
N LEU A 21 6.02 13.99 8.56
CA LEU A 21 4.84 14.85 8.43
C LEU A 21 3.83 14.63 9.55
N LEU A 22 3.68 13.39 10.02
CA LEU A 22 2.87 13.07 11.20
C LEU A 22 3.40 13.82 12.43
N GLY A 23 4.72 13.81 12.65
CA GLY A 23 5.37 14.57 13.73
C GLY A 23 5.20 16.09 13.62
N GLN A 24 4.88 16.62 12.44
CA GLN A 24 4.58 18.03 12.18
C GLN A 24 3.07 18.36 12.21
N GLY A 25 2.20 17.38 12.50
CA GLY A 25 0.76 17.56 12.53
C GLY A 25 0.09 17.58 11.15
N ARG A 26 0.79 17.21 10.07
CA ARG A 26 0.23 17.08 8.71
C ARG A 26 -0.45 15.73 8.50
N LEU A 27 -1.48 15.47 9.29
CA LEU A 27 -2.24 14.21 9.30
C LEU A 27 -2.76 13.81 7.92
N ASP A 28 -3.25 14.79 7.16
CA ASP A 28 -3.78 14.65 5.81
C ASP A 28 -2.74 14.04 4.86
N VAL A 29 -1.57 14.65 4.79
CA VAL A 29 -0.50 14.23 3.87
C VAL A 29 0.22 13.00 4.40
N ALA A 30 0.41 12.89 5.72
CA ALA A 30 0.97 11.70 6.34
C ALA A 30 0.10 10.47 6.05
N GLY A 31 -1.22 10.57 6.25
CA GLY A 31 -2.18 9.51 5.93
C GLY A 31 -2.13 9.08 4.46
N TYR A 32 -2.01 10.05 3.55
CA TYR A 32 -1.83 9.76 2.14
C TYR A 32 -0.54 8.97 1.88
N LEU A 33 0.59 9.40 2.46
CA LEU A 33 1.88 8.75 2.26
C LEU A 33 1.98 7.37 2.91
N PHE A 34 1.32 7.13 4.05
CA PHE A 34 1.24 5.79 4.65
C PHE A 34 0.63 4.77 3.67
N GLY A 35 -0.43 5.14 2.94
CA GLY A 35 -1.02 4.23 1.96
C GLY A 35 -0.17 4.07 0.70
N ILE A 36 0.52 5.12 0.25
CA ILE A 36 1.50 4.97 -0.84
C ILE A 36 2.65 4.04 -0.44
N ALA A 37 3.16 4.18 0.79
CA ALA A 37 4.19 3.30 1.33
C ALA A 37 3.71 1.83 1.37
N ALA A 38 2.49 1.60 1.86
CA ALA A 38 1.88 0.27 1.92
C ALA A 38 1.63 -0.34 0.54
N GLU A 39 1.12 0.42 -0.43
CA GLU A 39 0.95 -0.05 -1.81
C GLU A 39 2.29 -0.45 -2.44
N CYS A 40 3.33 0.36 -2.23
CA CYS A 40 4.68 0.04 -2.69
C CYS A 40 5.20 -1.25 -2.05
N ALA A 41 4.98 -1.44 -0.75
CA ALA A 41 5.39 -2.66 -0.03
C ALA A 41 4.66 -3.90 -0.55
N VAL A 42 3.32 -3.83 -0.66
CA VAL A 42 2.51 -4.90 -1.25
C VAL A 42 3.01 -5.26 -2.65
N LYS A 43 3.22 -4.27 -3.53
CA LYS A 43 3.68 -4.48 -4.90
C LYS A 43 5.10 -5.03 -4.97
N ALA A 44 5.98 -4.68 -4.03
CA ALA A 44 7.31 -5.26 -3.92
C ALA A 44 7.23 -6.76 -3.61
N MET A 45 6.37 -7.15 -2.66
CA MET A 45 6.16 -8.53 -2.22
C MET A 45 5.44 -9.41 -3.25
N LEU A 46 4.77 -8.83 -4.27
CA LEU A 46 4.09 -9.61 -5.31
C LEU A 46 5.03 -10.56 -6.07
N ARG A 47 6.29 -10.13 -6.29
CA ARG A 47 7.27 -10.99 -6.96
C ARG A 47 7.61 -12.23 -6.14
N ASP A 48 7.68 -12.07 -4.82
CA ASP A 48 8.05 -13.14 -3.89
C ASP A 48 6.99 -14.24 -3.85
N VAL A 49 5.72 -13.87 -4.11
CA VAL A 49 4.59 -14.81 -4.23
C VAL A 49 4.30 -15.25 -5.67
N GLY A 50 5.18 -14.92 -6.63
CA GLY A 50 5.08 -15.34 -8.03
C GLY A 50 4.05 -14.58 -8.87
N ILE A 51 3.58 -13.41 -8.41
CA ILE A 51 2.71 -12.53 -9.18
C ILE A 51 3.59 -11.56 -9.98
N HIS A 52 3.44 -11.58 -11.30
CA HIS A 52 4.17 -10.71 -12.22
C HIS A 52 3.22 -9.75 -12.95
N THR A 53 3.77 -8.68 -13.54
CA THR A 53 3.00 -7.72 -14.34
C THR A 53 2.33 -8.41 -15.52
N LEU A 54 1.09 -8.02 -15.79
CA LEU A 54 0.33 -8.51 -16.93
C LEU A 54 0.67 -7.73 -18.21
N PRO A 55 0.33 -8.25 -19.40
CA PRO A 55 0.47 -7.53 -20.66
C PRO A 55 -0.29 -6.19 -20.65
N PRO A 56 0.16 -5.15 -21.38
CA PRO A 56 -0.46 -3.82 -21.34
C PRO A 56 -1.97 -3.77 -21.59
N LYS A 57 -2.50 -4.70 -22.40
CA LYS A 57 -3.94 -4.82 -22.69
C LYS A 57 -4.78 -5.23 -21.47
N GLN A 58 -4.15 -5.83 -20.45
CA GLN A 58 -4.78 -6.31 -19.22
C GLN A 58 -4.41 -5.45 -18.00
N ARG A 59 -3.89 -4.23 -18.22
CA ARG A 59 -3.42 -3.34 -17.15
C ARG A 59 -4.47 -3.04 -16.07
N ARG A 60 -5.76 -3.08 -16.41
CA ARG A 60 -6.86 -2.86 -15.44
C ARG A 60 -6.94 -3.98 -14.39
N GLU A 61 -6.54 -5.18 -14.75
CA GLU A 61 -6.58 -6.40 -13.91
C GLU A 61 -5.22 -6.71 -13.27
N ASP A 62 -4.26 -5.80 -13.43
CA ASP A 62 -2.89 -5.93 -12.97
C ASP A 62 -2.71 -5.22 -11.61
N PRO A 63 -2.46 -5.98 -10.52
CA PRO A 63 -2.25 -5.42 -9.18
C PRO A 63 -1.11 -4.41 -9.11
N TYR A 64 -0.12 -4.47 -10.01
CA TYR A 64 0.96 -3.48 -10.04
C TYR A 64 0.46 -2.06 -10.34
N TYR A 65 -0.69 -1.94 -11.01
CA TYR A 65 -1.29 -0.66 -11.41
C TYR A 65 -2.56 -0.30 -10.64
N ALA A 66 -3.04 -1.18 -9.78
CA ALA A 66 -4.15 -0.91 -8.88
C ALA A 66 -3.72 -0.09 -7.66
N HIS A 67 -4.70 0.59 -7.05
CA HIS A 67 -4.59 1.29 -5.78
C HIS A 67 -5.57 0.69 -4.77
N PHE A 68 -5.41 0.91 -3.47
CA PHE A 68 -6.48 0.54 -2.53
C PHE A 68 -7.77 1.32 -2.81
N PRO A 69 -8.96 0.70 -2.66
CA PRO A 69 -9.18 -0.68 -2.21
C PRO A 69 -9.03 -1.76 -3.30
N GLU A 70 -9.04 -1.39 -4.58
CA GLU A 70 -9.01 -2.30 -5.73
C GLU A 70 -7.83 -3.28 -5.70
N LEU A 71 -6.65 -2.80 -5.32
CA LEU A 71 -5.45 -3.62 -5.14
C LEU A 71 -5.71 -4.83 -4.24
N LYS A 72 -6.41 -4.61 -3.12
CA LYS A 72 -6.73 -5.67 -2.16
C LYS A 72 -7.72 -6.66 -2.77
N THR A 73 -8.76 -6.17 -3.44
CA THR A 73 -9.74 -7.00 -4.15
C THR A 73 -9.05 -7.93 -5.15
N GLN A 74 -8.23 -7.37 -6.04
CA GLN A 74 -7.52 -8.16 -7.06
C GLN A 74 -6.57 -9.20 -6.45
N LEU A 75 -6.00 -8.92 -5.28
CA LEU A 75 -5.07 -9.84 -4.62
C LEU A 75 -5.76 -10.94 -3.83
N ARG A 76 -6.95 -10.71 -3.25
CA ARG A 76 -7.70 -11.77 -2.56
C ARG A 76 -7.95 -12.98 -3.47
N ASP A 77 -8.31 -12.73 -4.73
CA ASP A 77 -8.57 -13.79 -5.71
C ASP A 77 -7.28 -14.51 -6.16
N LYS A 78 -6.16 -13.78 -6.23
CA LYS A 78 -4.87 -14.28 -6.74
C LYS A 78 -4.03 -15.01 -5.68
N LEU A 79 -4.23 -14.74 -4.39
CA LEU A 79 -3.38 -15.27 -3.30
C LEU A 79 -3.78 -16.67 -2.79
N THR A 80 -4.44 -17.48 -3.63
CA THR A 80 -4.85 -18.85 -3.28
C THR A 80 -3.64 -19.81 -3.26
N GLY A 81 -2.99 -20.01 -2.09
CA GLY A 81 -1.93 -21.02 -1.94
C GLY A 81 -1.01 -20.86 -0.73
N ARG A 82 -0.21 -21.89 -0.42
CA ARG A 82 0.69 -21.97 0.77
C ARG A 82 1.91 -21.02 0.75
N ARG A 83 2.22 -20.35 -0.35
CA ARG A 83 3.43 -19.52 -0.52
C ARG A 83 3.27 -18.05 -0.13
N SER A 84 2.13 -17.65 0.44
CA SER A 84 1.77 -16.24 0.64
C SER A 84 1.48 -15.86 2.09
N THR A 85 2.02 -16.56 3.11
CA THR A 85 1.58 -16.38 4.51
C THR A 85 1.66 -14.93 5.01
N ALA A 86 2.78 -14.23 4.79
CA ALA A 86 2.94 -12.85 5.25
C ALA A 86 2.00 -11.88 4.53
N LEU A 87 2.04 -11.85 3.19
CA LEU A 87 1.20 -10.96 2.39
C LEU A 87 -0.30 -11.27 2.55
N SER A 88 -0.68 -12.55 2.58
CA SER A 88 -2.08 -12.96 2.75
C SER A 88 -2.66 -12.53 4.08
N ARG A 89 -1.86 -12.50 5.16
CA ARG A 89 -2.35 -11.98 6.46
C ARG A 89 -2.89 -10.56 6.33
N PHE A 90 -2.20 -9.69 5.58
CA PHE A 90 -2.62 -8.31 5.37
C PHE A 90 -3.79 -8.22 4.38
N ILE A 91 -3.71 -8.91 3.24
CA ILE A 91 -4.74 -8.83 2.19
C ILE A 91 -6.10 -9.41 2.66
N MET A 92 -6.07 -10.43 3.52
CA MET A 92 -7.27 -11.05 4.07
C MET A 92 -7.84 -10.31 5.30
N ASP A 93 -7.10 -9.40 5.94
CA ASP A 93 -7.65 -8.57 7.02
C ASP A 93 -8.47 -7.42 6.42
N ASP A 94 -9.80 -7.44 6.57
CA ASP A 94 -10.70 -6.42 6.04
C ASP A 94 -10.38 -4.99 6.52
N ARG A 95 -9.75 -4.84 7.68
CA ARG A 95 -9.35 -3.54 8.23
C ARG A 95 -8.09 -2.99 7.60
N PHE A 96 -7.30 -3.83 6.91
CA PHE A 96 -6.07 -3.40 6.24
C PHE A 96 -6.38 -2.32 5.21
N PHE A 97 -5.86 -1.12 5.46
CA PHE A 97 -6.10 0.13 4.73
C PHE A 97 -7.57 0.45 4.45
N ALA A 98 -8.45 0.08 5.38
CA ALA A 98 -9.85 0.52 5.35
C ALA A 98 -9.93 2.06 5.36
N HIS A 99 -10.93 2.61 4.66
CA HIS A 99 -11.15 4.06 4.46
C HIS A 99 -10.06 4.81 3.67
N TRP A 100 -8.95 4.18 3.32
CA TRP A 100 -7.92 4.82 2.51
C TRP A 100 -8.27 4.76 1.03
N SER A 101 -8.00 5.85 0.32
CA SER A 101 -8.09 5.92 -1.15
C SER A 101 -7.19 7.02 -1.66
N THR A 102 -6.61 6.86 -2.85
CA THR A 102 -5.85 7.94 -3.50
C THR A 102 -6.68 9.20 -3.75
N MET A 103 -8.01 9.09 -3.76
CA MET A 103 -8.93 10.23 -3.88
C MET A 103 -8.81 11.23 -2.72
N MET A 104 -8.30 10.80 -1.55
CA MET A 104 -8.06 11.70 -0.42
C MET A 104 -7.11 12.86 -0.78
N ARG A 105 -6.27 12.71 -1.81
CA ARG A 105 -5.41 13.76 -2.36
C ARG A 105 -6.18 15.03 -2.74
N TYR A 106 -7.44 14.85 -3.16
CA TYR A 106 -8.32 15.93 -3.62
C TYR A 106 -9.41 16.29 -2.61
N ALA A 107 -9.52 15.53 -1.52
CA ALA A 107 -10.46 15.81 -0.45
C ALA A 107 -9.98 16.98 0.42
N HIS A 108 -10.90 17.58 1.18
CA HIS A 108 -10.50 18.55 2.18
C HIS A 108 -9.71 17.85 3.30
N GLY A 109 -8.56 18.38 3.71
CA GLY A 109 -7.68 17.71 4.68
C GLY A 109 -8.34 17.38 6.02
N GLN A 110 -9.39 18.12 6.41
CA GLN A 110 -10.17 17.86 7.63
C GLN A 110 -11.08 16.62 7.54
N GLU A 111 -11.32 16.08 6.34
CA GLU A 111 -12.05 14.81 6.18
C GLU A 111 -11.18 13.60 6.58
N VAL A 112 -9.85 13.77 6.62
CA VAL A 112 -8.92 12.73 7.04
C VAL A 112 -8.89 12.65 8.55
N ARG A 113 -9.50 11.60 9.09
CA ARG A 113 -9.70 11.47 10.54
C ARG A 113 -8.43 10.97 11.26
N PRO A 114 -8.08 11.50 12.43
CA PRO A 114 -6.91 11.07 13.19
C PRO A 114 -6.88 9.56 13.49
N GLU A 115 -8.03 8.96 13.78
CA GLU A 115 -8.13 7.52 14.06
C GLU A 115 -7.81 6.65 12.84
N TRP A 116 -8.08 7.14 11.62
CA TRP A 116 -7.69 6.44 10.40
C TRP A 116 -6.19 6.54 10.17
N VAL A 117 -5.61 7.72 10.39
CA VAL A 117 -4.17 7.94 10.24
C VAL A 117 -3.36 7.08 11.22
N ALA A 118 -3.80 6.95 12.47
CA ALA A 118 -3.16 6.07 13.45
C ALA A 118 -3.19 4.60 13.01
N LEU A 119 -4.33 4.13 12.48
CA LEU A 119 -4.43 2.78 11.95
C LEU A 119 -3.54 2.57 10.72
N TRP A 120 -3.54 3.51 9.78
CA TRP A 120 -2.71 3.44 8.57
C TRP A 120 -1.22 3.51 8.87
N HIS A 121 -0.81 4.30 9.87
CA HIS A 121 0.56 4.33 10.38
C HIS A 121 1.00 2.93 10.80
N ASP A 122 0.27 2.30 11.73
CA ASP A 122 0.64 0.98 12.24
C ASP A 122 0.68 -0.08 11.14
N GLN A 123 -0.31 -0.05 10.24
CA GLN A 123 -0.39 -0.97 9.11
C GLN A 123 0.74 -0.76 8.09
N ALA A 124 1.10 0.49 7.79
CA ALA A 124 2.21 0.82 6.90
C ALA A 124 3.54 0.32 7.47
N HIS A 125 3.80 0.59 8.76
CA HIS A 125 5.00 0.09 9.44
C HIS A 125 5.09 -1.44 9.37
N GLN A 126 3.99 -2.14 9.64
CA GLN A 126 3.97 -3.61 9.61
C GLN A 126 4.22 -4.19 8.21
N ILE A 127 3.56 -3.68 7.17
CA ILE A 127 3.73 -4.23 5.82
C ILE A 127 5.10 -3.88 5.23
N VAL A 128 5.62 -2.67 5.49
CA VAL A 128 6.96 -2.27 5.03
C VAL A 128 8.04 -3.10 5.71
N ALA A 129 7.91 -3.38 7.01
CA ALA A 129 8.81 -4.27 7.74
C ALA A 129 8.77 -5.74 7.27
N SER A 130 7.72 -6.15 6.55
CA SER A 130 7.55 -7.51 6.01
C SER A 130 8.17 -7.68 4.61
N ILE A 131 8.77 -6.64 4.03
CA ILE A 131 9.42 -6.76 2.72
C ILE A 131 10.63 -7.69 2.83
N GLY A 132 10.65 -8.77 2.05
CA GLY A 132 11.76 -9.72 1.97
C GLY A 132 11.83 -10.75 3.11
N THR A 133 10.79 -10.86 3.94
CA THR A 133 10.61 -11.93 4.95
C THR A 133 9.80 -13.09 4.39
#